data_AF-A0A3S4DY66-F1
#
_entry.id   AF-A0A3S4DY66-F1
#
_cell.length_a   1.000
_cell.length_b   1.000
_cell.length_c   1.000
_cell.angle_alpha   90.00
_cell.angle_beta   90.00
_cell.angle_gamma   90.00
#
_symmetry.space_group_name_H-M   'P 1'
#
loop_
_entity.id
_entity.type
_entity.pdbx_description
1 polymer ?
#
loop_
_entity_poly.entity_id
_entity_poly.type
_entity_poly.pdbx_seq_one_letter_code
_entity_poly.pdbx_strand_id
1 'polypeptide(L)'
;MTQQMVGTELTFTQAFGAAERQVLTDDAVEFLTELVSKFTPQRNKLLAARSAWQADIDRGALPGFISETSSIRESEWVIRGIPADLRDRRVEITGPVERKMVINALNANVKVFMADFEDSLAPSWEKVIDGQINLHDAVNGTISYTNEAGKIYQLKPNPAVLIARVRGLHLPEKHVQWHGEAIPGGLFDFALYFFHNYRQLLANGSGPYFYLPKTQSWQEAAWWSEVFSFAEDRFALPRGTIKATVLIETLPAVFQMDEILYHLRDHIVGLNCGRWDYIFSYIKTLKNHGDRVLPDRQSVTMNKPFLSAYSRLLIKTCHRRGAFAMGGMAAFIPSKEAGAKCRGIG
;
A
#
# COMPACT_ATOMS: atom_id res chain seq x y z
N MET A 1 -8.96 -40.11 23.14
CA MET A 1 -8.69 -39.45 21.85
C MET A 1 -9.35 -38.08 21.89
N THR A 2 -8.63 -37.09 22.43
CA THR A 2 -9.07 -35.70 22.48
C THR A 2 -8.69 -35.06 21.16
N GLN A 3 -9.68 -34.74 20.32
CA GLN A 3 -9.49 -33.88 19.17
C GLN A 3 -8.89 -32.56 19.65
N GLN A 4 -7.64 -32.28 19.28
CA GLN A 4 -7.10 -30.94 19.32
C GLN A 4 -7.92 -30.11 18.33
N MET A 5 -8.83 -29.29 18.85
CA MET A 5 -9.32 -28.13 18.12
C MET A 5 -8.10 -27.24 17.87
N VAL A 6 -7.62 -27.22 16.62
CA VAL A 6 -6.62 -26.27 16.15
C VAL A 6 -7.24 -24.88 16.30
N GLY A 7 -6.89 -24.18 17.37
CA GLY A 7 -7.51 -22.90 17.74
C GLY A 7 -7.38 -21.89 16.62
N THR A 8 -8.51 -21.51 16.02
CA THR A 8 -8.60 -20.48 14.99
C THR A 8 -8.45 -19.07 15.56
N GLU A 9 -8.25 -18.91 16.86
CA GLU A 9 -8.27 -17.61 17.54
C GLU A 9 -6.93 -16.87 17.48
N LEU A 10 -7.02 -15.55 17.37
CA LEU A 10 -5.89 -14.64 17.53
C LEU A 10 -5.62 -14.40 19.02
N THR A 11 -4.35 -14.31 19.39
CA THR A 11 -3.94 -13.88 20.74
C THR A 11 -3.34 -12.48 20.69
N PHE A 12 -3.69 -11.65 21.68
CA PHE A 12 -3.23 -10.28 21.79
C PHE A 12 -2.24 -10.13 22.94
N THR A 13 -1.11 -9.47 22.71
CA THR A 13 -0.08 -9.26 23.75
C THR A 13 -0.27 -7.97 24.54
N GLN A 14 -1.18 -7.10 24.10
CA GLN A 14 -1.53 -5.84 24.76
C GLN A 14 -2.90 -5.94 25.41
N ALA A 15 -3.08 -5.26 26.54
CA ALA A 15 -4.39 -5.13 27.17
C ALA A 15 -5.26 -4.12 26.40
N PHE A 16 -6.57 -4.36 26.33
CA PHE A 16 -7.48 -3.49 25.60
C PHE A 16 -7.94 -2.31 26.45
N GLY A 17 -7.38 -1.13 26.17
CA GLY A 17 -7.84 0.15 26.66
C GLY A 17 -9.04 0.68 25.86
N ALA A 18 -9.36 1.95 26.04
CA ALA A 18 -10.49 2.58 25.33
C ALA A 18 -10.26 2.64 23.81
N ALA A 19 -9.04 2.98 23.39
CA ALA A 19 -8.66 3.07 21.98
C ALA A 19 -8.75 1.70 21.28
N GLU A 20 -8.20 0.64 21.91
CA GLU A 20 -8.29 -0.72 21.38
C GLU A 20 -9.74 -1.17 21.25
N ARG A 21 -10.60 -0.91 22.23
CA ARG A 21 -12.02 -1.33 22.16
C ARG A 21 -12.81 -0.62 21.06
N GLN A 22 -12.36 0.56 20.61
CA GLN A 22 -12.96 1.25 19.48
C GLN A 22 -12.61 0.58 18.14
N VAL A 23 -11.40 0.03 18.02
CA VAL A 23 -10.87 -0.50 16.75
C VAL A 23 -10.97 -2.03 16.68
N LEU A 24 -10.70 -2.72 17.78
CA LEU A 24 -10.68 -4.17 17.93
C LEU A 24 -11.99 -4.65 18.58
N THR A 25 -13.11 -4.24 17.99
CA THR A 25 -14.44 -4.77 18.31
C THR A 25 -14.51 -6.24 17.92
N ASP A 26 -15.40 -7.01 18.55
CA ASP A 26 -15.55 -8.45 18.29
C ASP A 26 -15.71 -8.77 16.78
N ASP A 27 -16.58 -8.06 16.06
CA ASP A 27 -16.77 -8.25 14.61
C ASP A 27 -15.52 -7.91 13.76
N ALA A 28 -14.73 -6.92 14.20
CA ALA A 28 -13.49 -6.52 13.53
C ALA A 28 -12.40 -7.58 13.74
N VAL A 29 -12.33 -8.13 14.95
CA VAL A 29 -11.41 -9.22 15.30
C VAL A 29 -11.82 -10.51 14.60
N GLU A 30 -13.12 -10.81 14.48
CA GLU A 30 -13.62 -11.95 13.70
C GLU A 30 -13.16 -11.85 12.24
N PHE A 31 -13.41 -10.70 11.59
CA PHE A 31 -12.99 -10.48 10.20
C PHE A 31 -11.46 -10.57 10.03
N LEU A 32 -10.69 -9.98 10.96
CA LEU A 32 -9.23 -10.10 10.95
C LEU A 32 -8.79 -11.56 11.11
N THR A 33 -9.45 -12.33 11.97
CA THR A 33 -9.16 -13.75 12.21
C THR A 33 -9.41 -14.59 10.95
N GLU A 34 -10.53 -14.35 10.26
CA GLU A 34 -10.84 -14.98 8.98
C GLU A 34 -9.74 -14.70 7.93
N LEU A 35 -9.30 -13.44 7.81
CA LEU A 35 -8.23 -13.06 6.89
C LEU A 35 -6.90 -13.71 7.24
N VAL A 36 -6.50 -13.65 8.51
CA VAL A 36 -5.21 -14.18 8.98
C VAL A 36 -5.15 -15.68 8.75
N SER A 37 -6.17 -16.43 9.18
CA SER A 37 -6.21 -17.88 9.04
C SER A 37 -6.19 -18.33 7.58
N LYS A 38 -6.88 -17.61 6.69
CA LYS A 38 -6.97 -17.93 5.27
C LYS A 38 -5.71 -17.57 4.48
N PHE A 39 -5.13 -16.40 4.74
CA PHE A 39 -4.14 -15.80 3.83
C PHE A 39 -2.70 -15.79 4.36
N THR A 40 -2.48 -15.94 5.66
CA THR A 40 -1.12 -15.98 6.24
C THR A 40 -0.29 -17.15 5.70
N PRO A 41 -0.83 -18.39 5.54
CA PRO A 41 -0.06 -19.50 5.00
C PRO A 41 0.50 -19.21 3.59
N GLN A 42 -0.33 -18.63 2.71
CA GLN A 42 0.10 -18.29 1.35
C GLN A 42 1.08 -17.11 1.34
N ARG A 43 0.87 -16.10 2.19
CA ARG A 43 1.83 -14.99 2.38
C ARG A 43 3.21 -15.53 2.80
N ASN A 44 3.26 -16.52 3.70
CA ASN A 44 4.53 -17.12 4.12
C ASN A 44 5.23 -17.86 2.96
N LYS A 45 4.47 -18.57 2.11
CA LYS A 45 5.01 -19.18 0.89
C LYS A 45 5.57 -18.14 -0.10
N LEU A 46 4.91 -16.98 -0.24
CA LEU A 46 5.40 -15.87 -1.07
C LEU A 46 6.73 -15.32 -0.54
N LEU A 47 6.86 -15.15 0.78
CA LEU A 47 8.13 -14.71 1.38
C LEU A 47 9.24 -15.76 1.19
N ALA A 48 8.93 -17.04 1.29
CA ALA A 48 9.89 -18.11 0.97
C ALA A 48 10.29 -18.10 -0.51
N ALA A 49 9.33 -17.86 -1.42
CA ALA A 49 9.59 -17.74 -2.85
C ALA A 49 10.50 -16.54 -3.18
N ARG A 50 10.38 -15.41 -2.47
CA ARG A 50 11.33 -14.29 -2.58
C ARG A 50 12.76 -14.73 -2.29
N SER A 51 12.97 -15.50 -1.21
CA SER A 51 14.29 -16.00 -0.82
C SER A 51 14.87 -16.96 -1.86
N ALA A 52 14.05 -17.88 -2.38
CA ALA A 52 14.46 -18.81 -3.42
C ALA A 52 14.86 -18.07 -4.71
N TRP A 53 14.01 -17.15 -5.17
CA TRP A 53 14.28 -16.33 -6.35
C TRP A 53 15.55 -15.49 -6.18
N GLN A 54 15.76 -14.88 -5.01
CA GLN A 54 16.97 -14.12 -4.72
C GLN A 54 18.23 -15.00 -4.75
N ALA A 55 18.14 -16.24 -4.25
CA ALA A 55 19.25 -17.18 -4.31
C ALA A 55 19.65 -17.51 -5.76
N ASP A 56 18.71 -17.52 -6.71
CA ASP A 56 19.00 -17.73 -8.12
C ASP A 56 19.76 -16.54 -8.72
N ILE A 57 19.33 -15.32 -8.40
CA ILE A 57 20.05 -14.10 -8.78
C ILE A 57 21.46 -14.07 -8.19
N ASP A 58 21.62 -14.49 -6.93
CA ASP A 58 22.91 -14.55 -6.25
C ASP A 58 23.88 -15.56 -6.89
N ARG A 59 23.37 -16.59 -7.57
CA ARG A 59 24.16 -17.58 -8.33
C ARG A 59 24.54 -17.12 -9.74
N GLY A 60 24.20 -15.89 -10.12
CA GLY A 60 24.61 -15.27 -11.38
C GLY A 60 23.49 -15.09 -12.40
N ALA A 61 22.26 -15.51 -12.11
CA ALA A 61 21.12 -15.15 -12.95
C ALA A 61 20.84 -13.65 -12.86
N LEU A 62 20.30 -13.06 -13.93
CA LEU A 62 19.80 -11.68 -13.93
C LEU A 62 18.28 -11.68 -14.12
N PRO A 63 17.56 -10.73 -13.52
CA PRO A 63 16.12 -10.64 -13.69
C PRO A 63 15.77 -10.24 -15.13
N GLY A 64 14.64 -10.75 -15.63
CA GLY A 64 14.13 -10.48 -16.95
C GLY A 64 12.63 -10.73 -17.02
N PHE A 65 12.03 -10.50 -18.19
CA PHE A 65 10.62 -10.79 -18.43
C PHE A 65 10.36 -12.30 -18.40
N ILE A 66 9.18 -12.68 -17.92
CA ILE A 66 8.74 -14.07 -17.81
C ILE A 66 8.27 -14.55 -19.19
N SER A 67 8.82 -15.66 -19.70
CA SER A 67 8.51 -16.13 -21.06
C SER A 67 7.11 -16.75 -21.14
N GLU A 68 6.70 -17.44 -20.09
CA GLU A 68 5.47 -18.22 -19.96
C GLU A 68 4.21 -17.35 -19.92
N THR A 69 4.36 -16.06 -19.58
CA THR A 69 3.27 -15.08 -19.50
C THR A 69 3.21 -14.14 -20.72
N SER A 70 3.91 -14.46 -21.82
CA SER A 70 3.91 -13.64 -23.05
C SER A 70 2.51 -13.36 -23.57
N SER A 71 1.61 -14.36 -23.51
CA SER A 71 0.21 -14.24 -23.94
C SER A 71 -0.57 -13.16 -23.18
N ILE A 72 -0.26 -12.91 -21.91
CA ILE A 72 -0.85 -11.82 -21.12
C ILE A 72 -0.38 -10.47 -21.68
N ARG A 73 0.91 -10.34 -21.99
CA ARG A 73 1.50 -9.08 -22.47
C ARG A 73 1.06 -8.74 -23.88
N GLU A 74 0.92 -9.75 -24.72
CA GLU A 74 0.59 -9.62 -26.14
C GLU A 74 -0.92 -9.47 -26.39
N SER A 75 -1.77 -9.94 -25.48
CA SER A 75 -3.22 -9.80 -25.60
C SER A 75 -3.73 -8.40 -25.26
N GLU A 76 -4.91 -8.08 -25.81
CA GLU A 76 -5.65 -6.84 -25.55
C GLU A 76 -6.62 -7.05 -24.39
N TRP A 77 -6.40 -6.32 -23.30
CA TRP A 77 -7.24 -6.29 -22.10
C TRP A 77 -6.92 -5.02 -21.31
N VAL A 78 -7.86 -4.61 -20.46
CA VAL A 78 -7.75 -3.45 -19.57
C VAL A 78 -8.19 -3.79 -18.15
N ILE A 79 -7.83 -2.95 -17.20
CA ILE A 79 -8.33 -3.05 -15.82
C ILE A 79 -9.86 -2.88 -15.78
N ARG A 80 -10.51 -3.40 -14.74
CA ARG A 80 -11.98 -3.37 -14.59
C ARG A 80 -12.57 -1.96 -14.64
N GLY A 81 -11.86 -0.98 -14.09
CA GLY A 81 -12.28 0.41 -14.15
C GLY A 81 -11.87 1.23 -12.93
N ILE A 82 -12.00 2.55 -13.07
CA ILE A 82 -11.57 3.56 -12.11
C ILE A 82 -12.80 4.36 -11.64
N PRO A 83 -13.05 4.43 -10.32
CA PRO A 83 -14.16 5.21 -9.76
C PRO A 83 -13.97 6.70 -10.02
N ALA A 84 -15.07 7.46 -9.99
CA ALA A 84 -15.08 8.85 -10.47
C ALA A 84 -14.10 9.77 -9.73
N ASP A 85 -13.98 9.63 -8.42
CA ASP A 85 -13.11 10.42 -7.55
C ASP A 85 -11.62 10.07 -7.69
N LEU A 86 -11.27 8.94 -8.32
CA LEU A 86 -9.89 8.56 -8.67
C LEU A 86 -9.48 8.91 -10.11
N ARG A 87 -10.34 9.59 -10.89
CA ARG A 87 -10.02 9.96 -12.28
C ARG A 87 -9.14 11.22 -12.41
N ASP A 88 -9.00 12.01 -11.35
CA ASP A 88 -8.08 13.15 -11.31
C ASP A 88 -7.17 13.02 -10.10
N ARG A 89 -5.96 12.49 -10.32
CA ARG A 89 -4.93 12.25 -9.29
C ARG A 89 -3.66 13.04 -9.56
N ARG A 90 -3.79 14.23 -10.15
CA ARG A 90 -2.65 15.03 -10.64
C ARG A 90 -1.59 15.34 -9.58
N VAL A 91 -2.00 15.46 -8.32
CA VAL A 91 -1.11 15.65 -7.16
C VAL A 91 -1.69 14.87 -5.99
N GLU A 92 -0.85 14.05 -5.37
CA GLU A 92 -1.14 13.34 -4.13
C GLU A 92 -0.16 13.79 -3.05
N ILE A 93 -0.63 14.00 -1.83
CA ILE A 93 0.22 14.19 -0.66
C ILE A 93 0.32 12.87 0.11
N THR A 94 1.48 12.57 0.67
CA THR A 94 1.70 11.39 1.51
C THR A 94 2.05 11.85 2.92
N GLY A 95 1.60 11.13 3.94
CA GLY A 95 1.94 11.48 5.31
C GLY A 95 1.47 10.47 6.35
N PRO A 96 1.95 10.64 7.59
CA PRO A 96 1.63 9.72 8.68
C PRO A 96 0.15 9.83 9.06
N VAL A 97 -0.33 8.79 9.73
CA VAL A 97 -1.69 8.67 10.30
C VAL A 97 -1.88 9.43 11.62
N GLU A 98 -0.99 10.37 11.95
CA GLU A 98 -1.12 11.23 13.12
C GLU A 98 -2.25 12.26 12.91
N ARG A 99 -3.06 12.46 13.94
CA ARG A 99 -4.34 13.19 13.86
C ARG A 99 -4.24 14.57 13.23
N LYS A 100 -3.31 15.41 13.68
CA LYS A 100 -3.11 16.76 13.12
C LYS A 100 -2.61 16.70 11.68
N MET A 101 -1.70 15.78 11.37
CA MET A 101 -1.17 15.58 10.02
C MET A 101 -2.24 15.11 9.04
N VAL A 102 -3.13 14.19 9.44
CA VAL A 102 -4.30 13.75 8.64
C VAL A 102 -5.17 14.94 8.26
N ILE A 103 -5.54 15.80 9.24
CA ILE A 103 -6.36 16.99 8.97
C ILE A 103 -5.67 17.94 7.99
N ASN A 104 -4.38 18.21 8.19
CA ASN A 104 -3.63 19.12 7.33
C ASN A 104 -3.47 18.58 5.89
N ALA A 105 -3.24 17.28 5.74
CA ALA A 105 -3.08 16.63 4.45
C ALA A 105 -4.40 16.61 3.67
N LEU A 106 -5.52 16.28 4.32
CA LEU A 106 -6.85 16.32 3.72
C LEU A 106 -7.27 17.74 3.30
N ASN A 107 -6.81 18.76 4.03
CA ASN A 107 -7.08 20.17 3.76
C ASN A 107 -6.10 20.83 2.78
N ALA A 108 -5.09 20.09 2.30
CA ALA A 108 -4.12 20.60 1.34
C ALA A 108 -4.75 20.74 -0.06
N ASN A 109 -4.18 21.61 -0.89
CA ASN A 109 -4.62 21.79 -2.27
C ASN A 109 -4.10 20.65 -3.17
N VAL A 110 -4.58 19.44 -2.93
CA VAL A 110 -4.23 18.19 -3.61
C VAL A 110 -5.49 17.39 -3.90
N LYS A 111 -5.37 16.37 -4.75
CA LYS A 111 -6.52 15.51 -5.09
C LYS A 111 -6.66 14.34 -4.14
N VAL A 112 -5.54 13.80 -3.68
CA VAL A 112 -5.48 12.59 -2.87
C VAL A 112 -4.54 12.80 -1.69
N PHE A 113 -4.91 12.24 -0.54
CA PHE A 113 -4.02 12.01 0.59
C PHE A 113 -3.81 10.50 0.76
N MET A 114 -2.56 10.06 0.64
CA MET A 114 -2.13 8.73 1.03
C MET A 114 -1.72 8.72 2.50
N ALA A 115 -2.60 8.20 3.35
CA ALA A 115 -2.36 8.02 4.77
C ALA A 115 -1.52 6.76 5.02
N ASP A 116 -0.43 6.89 5.76
CA ASP A 116 0.64 5.91 5.71
C ASP A 116 0.86 5.16 7.04
N PHE A 117 0.69 3.83 6.99
CA PHE A 117 1.10 2.90 8.05
C PHE A 117 2.47 2.26 7.78
N GLU A 118 3.15 2.63 6.69
CA GLU A 118 4.39 2.03 6.24
C GLU A 118 5.61 2.92 6.48
N ASP A 119 6.39 3.30 5.46
CA ASP A 119 7.74 3.86 5.64
C ASP A 119 7.81 5.20 6.41
N SER A 120 6.74 5.99 6.44
CA SER A 120 6.71 7.24 7.25
C SER A 120 6.22 7.02 8.68
N LEU A 121 5.86 5.79 9.05
CA LEU A 121 5.42 5.41 10.38
C LEU A 121 6.43 4.49 11.08
N ALA A 122 6.85 4.86 12.29
CA ALA A 122 7.40 3.88 13.23
C ALA A 122 6.23 3.12 13.88
N PRO A 123 6.02 1.81 13.60
CA PRO A 123 4.76 1.13 13.86
C PRO A 123 4.66 0.64 15.31
N SER A 124 4.63 1.57 16.27
CA SER A 124 4.23 1.22 17.64
C SER A 124 2.74 0.91 17.69
N TRP A 125 2.34 0.02 18.61
CA TRP A 125 0.94 -0.39 18.79
C TRP A 125 -0.01 0.80 18.89
N GLU A 126 0.29 1.74 19.80
CA GLU A 126 -0.46 2.98 20.02
C GLU A 126 -0.67 3.76 18.72
N LYS A 127 0.39 3.97 17.92
CA LYS A 127 0.29 4.76 16.70
C LYS A 127 -0.52 4.08 15.60
N VAL A 128 -0.48 2.74 15.53
CA VAL A 128 -1.28 1.99 14.56
C VAL A 128 -2.76 2.04 14.96
N ILE A 129 -3.08 1.79 16.25
CA ILE A 129 -4.44 1.88 16.76
C ILE A 129 -5.01 3.30 16.61
N ASP A 130 -4.27 4.32 17.07
CA ASP A 130 -4.64 5.72 16.91
C ASP A 130 -4.78 6.10 15.44
N GLY A 131 -3.93 5.55 14.57
CA GLY A 131 -4.03 5.75 13.13
C GLY A 131 -5.37 5.27 12.58
N GLN A 132 -5.84 4.08 12.99
CA GLN A 132 -7.16 3.57 12.59
C GLN A 132 -8.29 4.47 13.10
N ILE A 133 -8.21 4.93 14.35
CA ILE A 133 -9.18 5.88 14.93
C ILE A 133 -9.20 7.19 14.14
N ASN A 134 -8.02 7.75 13.84
CA ASN A 134 -7.90 8.99 13.10
C ASN A 134 -8.48 8.89 11.69
N LEU A 135 -8.23 7.78 10.99
CA LEU A 135 -8.80 7.57 9.65
C LEU A 135 -10.31 7.34 9.71
N HIS A 136 -10.82 6.65 10.73
CA HIS A 136 -12.26 6.48 10.92
C HIS A 136 -12.97 7.83 11.16
N ASP A 137 -12.44 8.65 12.05
CA ASP A 137 -12.96 10.00 12.29
C ASP A 137 -12.86 10.90 11.05
N ALA A 138 -11.81 10.72 10.23
CA ALA A 138 -11.64 11.48 9.00
C ALA A 138 -12.69 11.11 7.95
N VAL A 139 -12.98 9.82 7.79
CA VAL A 139 -14.01 9.31 6.88
C VAL A 139 -15.41 9.77 7.31
N ASN A 140 -15.68 9.82 8.62
CA ASN A 140 -16.93 10.33 9.17
C ASN A 140 -17.03 11.87 9.16
N GLY A 141 -15.96 12.59 8.79
CA GLY A 141 -15.93 14.05 8.80
C GLY A 141 -15.87 14.68 10.19
N THR A 142 -15.60 13.91 11.24
CA THR A 142 -15.63 14.34 12.65
C THR A 142 -14.25 14.58 13.23
N ILE A 143 -13.17 14.23 12.52
CA ILE A 143 -11.80 14.43 12.98
C ILE A 143 -11.53 15.90 13.31
N SER A 144 -11.01 16.13 14.52
CA SER A 144 -10.61 17.45 14.99
C SER A 144 -9.42 17.34 15.93
N TYR A 145 -8.64 18.42 16.03
CA TYR A 145 -7.48 18.50 16.90
C TYR A 145 -7.32 19.92 17.44
N THR A 146 -7.05 20.05 18.74
CA THR A 146 -6.74 21.34 19.37
C THR A 146 -5.30 21.27 19.90
N ASN A 147 -4.46 22.22 19.49
CA ASN A 147 -3.09 22.27 19.98
C ASN A 147 -3.01 22.94 21.36
N GLU A 148 -1.82 22.90 21.97
CA GLU A 148 -1.54 23.52 23.28
C GLU A 148 -1.84 25.04 23.32
N ALA A 149 -1.76 25.72 22.18
CA ALA A 149 -2.09 27.14 22.05
C ALA A 149 -3.60 27.40 21.87
N GLY A 150 -4.46 26.39 21.97
CA GLY A 150 -5.91 26.49 21.81
C GLY A 150 -6.39 26.60 20.35
N LYS A 151 -5.50 26.49 19.36
CA LYS A 151 -5.89 26.51 17.95
C LYS A 151 -6.51 25.18 17.54
N ILE A 152 -7.74 25.26 17.04
CA ILE A 152 -8.52 24.12 16.55
C ILE A 152 -8.24 23.88 15.06
N TYR A 153 -8.13 22.61 14.68
CA TYR A 153 -7.96 22.11 13.33
C TYR A 153 -9.15 21.17 13.03
N GLN A 154 -9.84 21.42 11.92
CA GLN A 154 -10.99 20.65 11.44
C GLN A 154 -10.91 20.50 9.92
N LEU A 155 -11.66 19.56 9.36
CA LEU A 155 -11.76 19.41 7.90
C LEU A 155 -12.48 20.59 7.25
N LYS A 156 -11.95 21.03 6.11
CA LYS A 156 -12.63 21.94 5.19
C LYS A 156 -13.66 21.17 4.37
N PRO A 157 -14.63 21.88 3.75
CA PRO A 157 -15.49 21.26 2.74
C PRO A 157 -14.66 20.66 1.60
N ASN A 158 -15.11 19.52 1.07
CA ASN A 158 -14.46 18.80 -0.02
C ASN A 158 -12.97 18.47 0.24
N PRO A 159 -12.65 17.72 1.31
CA PRO A 159 -11.28 17.27 1.55
C PRO A 159 -10.77 16.38 0.41
N ALA A 160 -9.45 16.22 0.32
CA ALA A 160 -8.83 15.30 -0.62
C ALA A 160 -9.33 13.86 -0.44
N VAL A 161 -9.33 13.06 -1.52
CA VAL A 161 -9.68 11.63 -1.47
C VAL A 161 -8.66 10.89 -0.59
N LEU A 162 -9.15 10.03 0.30
CA LEU A 162 -8.30 9.26 1.21
C LEU A 162 -7.93 7.90 0.61
N ILE A 163 -6.64 7.55 0.66
CA ILE A 163 -6.13 6.23 0.31
C ILE A 163 -5.22 5.75 1.45
N ALA A 164 -5.42 4.53 1.95
CA ALA A 164 -4.57 3.97 3.01
C ALA A 164 -3.39 3.16 2.44
N ARG A 165 -2.16 3.48 2.80
CA ARG A 165 -0.99 2.63 2.53
C ARG A 165 -0.75 1.69 3.71
N VAL A 166 -0.85 0.38 3.42
CA VAL A 166 -0.65 -0.69 4.41
C VAL A 166 0.83 -1.08 4.51
N ARG A 167 1.24 -1.70 5.61
CA ARG A 167 2.58 -2.30 5.74
C ARG A 167 2.83 -3.37 4.68
N GLY A 168 4.06 -3.41 4.17
CA GLY A 168 4.49 -4.41 3.19
C GLY A 168 4.46 -5.85 3.74
N LEU A 169 4.40 -6.84 2.84
CA LEU A 169 4.21 -8.27 3.17
C LEU A 169 5.19 -8.85 4.21
N HIS A 170 6.39 -8.27 4.30
CA HIS A 170 7.48 -8.72 5.17
C HIS A 170 7.37 -8.25 6.63
N LEU A 171 6.51 -7.27 6.92
CA LEU A 171 6.40 -6.70 8.26
C LEU A 171 5.42 -7.52 9.12
N PRO A 172 5.81 -7.88 10.37
CA PRO A 172 4.91 -8.48 11.34
C PRO A 172 4.11 -7.42 12.10
N GLU A 173 2.89 -7.76 12.51
CA GLU A 173 2.22 -7.13 13.64
C GLU A 173 2.44 -8.02 14.87
N LYS A 174 3.47 -7.72 15.67
CA LYS A 174 3.91 -8.59 16.76
C LYS A 174 2.97 -8.61 17.96
N HIS A 175 2.04 -7.66 18.05
CA HIS A 175 1.12 -7.57 19.18
C HIS A 175 -0.11 -8.46 19.00
N VAL A 176 -0.30 -9.02 17.81
CA VAL A 176 -1.36 -9.97 17.49
C VAL A 176 -0.73 -11.21 16.90
N GLN A 177 -1.05 -12.38 17.46
CA GLN A 177 -0.45 -13.64 17.06
C GLN A 177 -1.50 -14.64 16.62
N TRP A 178 -1.12 -15.50 15.67
CA TRP A 178 -1.89 -16.64 15.22
C TRP A 178 -1.00 -17.87 15.31
N HIS A 179 -1.43 -18.87 16.09
CA HIS A 179 -0.60 -20.03 16.44
C HIS A 179 0.78 -19.66 17.02
N GLY A 180 0.84 -18.60 17.84
CA GLY A 180 2.06 -18.12 18.49
C GLY A 180 2.98 -17.28 17.62
N GLU A 181 2.69 -17.13 16.32
CA GLU A 181 3.48 -16.34 15.38
C GLU A 181 2.81 -14.99 15.09
N ALA A 182 3.61 -13.94 14.92
CA ALA A 182 3.09 -12.61 14.59
C ALA A 182 2.35 -12.61 13.24
N ILE A 183 1.16 -12.01 13.21
CA ILE A 183 0.36 -11.93 11.98
C ILE A 183 0.99 -10.96 10.95
N PRO A 184 0.59 -11.00 9.67
CA PRO A 184 1.04 -10.02 8.69
C PRO A 184 0.52 -8.61 9.00
N GLY A 185 1.42 -7.64 9.18
CA GLY A 185 1.04 -6.25 9.47
C GLY A 185 0.17 -5.63 8.37
N GLY A 186 0.44 -5.96 7.10
CA GLY A 186 -0.39 -5.51 5.99
C GLY A 186 -1.83 -6.03 6.04
N LEU A 187 -2.07 -7.24 6.58
CA LEU A 187 -3.43 -7.75 6.79
C LEU A 187 -4.13 -7.01 7.94
N PHE A 188 -3.40 -6.71 9.02
CA PHE A 188 -3.92 -5.93 10.14
C PHE A 188 -4.37 -4.53 9.69
N ASP A 189 -3.49 -3.82 8.97
CA ASP A 189 -3.78 -2.45 8.50
C ASP A 189 -4.95 -2.43 7.51
N PHE A 190 -4.94 -3.38 6.55
CA PHE A 190 -6.01 -3.55 5.56
C PHE A 190 -7.34 -3.85 6.24
N ALA A 191 -7.38 -4.86 7.12
CA ALA A 191 -8.60 -5.37 7.71
C ALA A 191 -9.33 -4.27 8.47
N LEU A 192 -8.61 -3.55 9.33
CA LEU A 192 -9.19 -2.53 10.20
C LEU A 192 -9.63 -1.30 9.41
N TYR A 193 -8.80 -0.80 8.47
CA TYR A 193 -9.20 0.34 7.66
C TYR A 193 -10.40 0.00 6.77
N PHE A 194 -10.41 -1.18 6.15
CA PHE A 194 -11.54 -1.63 5.35
C PHE A 194 -12.81 -1.76 6.21
N PHE A 195 -12.75 -2.54 7.28
CA PHE A 195 -13.90 -2.91 8.12
C PHE A 195 -14.62 -1.68 8.67
N HIS A 196 -13.87 -0.73 9.23
CA HIS A 196 -14.44 0.45 9.88
C HIS A 196 -14.97 1.49 8.91
N ASN A 197 -14.54 1.48 7.64
CA ASN A 197 -14.76 2.63 6.75
C ASN A 197 -15.54 2.31 5.47
N TYR A 198 -15.61 1.05 5.02
CA TYR A 198 -16.16 0.75 3.69
C TYR A 198 -17.59 1.28 3.50
N ARG A 199 -18.46 1.17 4.52
CA ARG A 199 -19.86 1.64 4.43
C ARG A 199 -19.94 3.15 4.24
N GLN A 200 -19.23 3.90 5.09
CA GLN A 200 -19.26 5.36 5.06
C GLN A 200 -18.56 5.91 3.81
N LEU A 201 -17.45 5.29 3.38
CA LEU A 201 -16.77 5.65 2.14
C LEU A 201 -17.70 5.50 0.93
N LEU A 202 -18.42 4.38 0.82
CA LEU A 202 -19.38 4.14 -0.25
C LEU A 202 -20.58 5.10 -0.17
N ALA A 203 -21.10 5.36 1.03
CA ALA A 203 -22.19 6.31 1.24
C ALA A 203 -21.81 7.75 0.83
N ASN A 204 -20.53 8.11 1.01
CA ASN A 204 -19.97 9.40 0.59
C ASN A 204 -19.68 9.48 -0.93
N GLY A 205 -19.96 8.42 -1.71
CA GLY A 205 -19.65 8.35 -3.14
C GLY A 205 -18.16 8.10 -3.45
N SER A 206 -17.39 7.65 -2.47
CA SER A 206 -15.99 7.21 -2.59
C SER A 206 -15.90 5.69 -2.44
N GLY A 207 -14.76 5.16 -1.99
CA GLY A 207 -14.59 3.71 -1.78
C GLY A 207 -13.37 3.33 -0.94
N PRO A 208 -13.28 2.05 -0.51
CA PRO A 208 -12.14 1.54 0.23
C PRO A 208 -10.90 1.44 -0.67
N TYR A 209 -10.02 2.44 -0.58
CA TYR A 209 -8.86 2.58 -1.46
C TYR A 209 -7.53 2.33 -0.73
N PHE A 210 -6.61 1.64 -1.40
CA PHE A 210 -5.33 1.24 -0.85
C PHE A 210 -4.13 1.58 -1.73
N TYR A 211 -2.99 1.82 -1.07
CA TYR A 211 -1.67 1.76 -1.67
C TYR A 211 -0.93 0.51 -1.19
N LEU A 212 -0.34 -0.24 -2.13
CA LEU A 212 0.35 -1.51 -1.85
C LEU A 212 1.86 -1.36 -2.10
N PRO A 213 2.69 -1.38 -1.03
CA PRO A 213 4.13 -1.16 -1.16
C PRO A 213 4.92 -2.44 -1.38
N LYS A 214 6.13 -2.26 -1.92
CA LYS A 214 7.21 -3.25 -1.94
C LYS A 214 6.82 -4.63 -2.49
N THR A 215 5.88 -4.66 -3.44
CA THR A 215 5.53 -5.85 -4.24
C THR A 215 6.74 -6.27 -5.07
N GLN A 216 7.01 -7.58 -5.18
CA GLN A 216 8.11 -8.14 -5.96
C GLN A 216 7.65 -9.05 -7.10
N SER A 217 6.43 -9.58 -7.05
CA SER A 217 5.95 -10.53 -8.04
C SER A 217 4.46 -10.39 -8.33
N TRP A 218 4.02 -10.91 -9.48
CA TRP A 218 2.60 -10.94 -9.82
C TRP A 218 1.80 -11.89 -8.91
N GLN A 219 2.42 -12.92 -8.34
CA GLN A 219 1.78 -13.83 -7.38
C GLN A 219 1.41 -13.11 -6.07
N GLU A 220 2.19 -12.11 -5.68
CA GLU A 220 1.83 -11.24 -4.55
C GLU A 220 0.66 -10.31 -4.89
N ALA A 221 0.56 -9.85 -6.13
CA ALA A 221 -0.60 -9.10 -6.60
C ALA A 221 -1.85 -10.00 -6.66
N ALA A 222 -1.71 -11.24 -7.12
CA ALA A 222 -2.78 -12.24 -7.08
C ALA A 222 -3.28 -12.50 -5.65
N TRP A 223 -2.35 -12.65 -4.69
CA TRP A 223 -2.69 -12.81 -3.28
C TRP A 223 -3.48 -11.61 -2.73
N TRP A 224 -3.09 -10.38 -3.07
CA TRP A 224 -3.89 -9.20 -2.72
C TRP A 224 -5.27 -9.21 -3.38
N SER A 225 -5.37 -9.66 -4.64
CA SER A 225 -6.66 -9.80 -5.33
C SER A 225 -7.57 -10.80 -4.62
N GLU A 226 -7.03 -11.90 -4.10
CA GLU A 226 -7.78 -12.88 -3.31
C GLU A 226 -8.22 -12.32 -1.95
N VAL A 227 -7.34 -11.58 -1.26
CA VAL A 227 -7.65 -10.89 0.01
C VAL A 227 -8.79 -9.89 -0.20
N PHE A 228 -8.71 -9.05 -1.23
CA PHE A 228 -9.75 -8.08 -1.57
C PHE A 228 -11.04 -8.78 -1.98
N SER A 229 -10.93 -9.82 -2.78
CA SER A 229 -12.10 -10.57 -3.23
C SER A 229 -12.86 -11.19 -2.06
N PHE A 230 -12.13 -11.78 -1.12
CA PHE A 230 -12.69 -12.33 0.10
C PHE A 230 -13.38 -11.26 0.95
N ALA A 231 -12.75 -10.10 1.13
CA ALA A 231 -13.36 -8.99 1.89
C ALA A 231 -14.64 -8.47 1.21
N GLU A 232 -14.64 -8.32 -0.11
CA GLU A 232 -15.84 -7.92 -0.87
C GLU A 232 -16.96 -8.96 -0.69
N ASP A 233 -16.66 -10.24 -0.87
CA ASP A 233 -17.63 -11.32 -0.76
C ASP A 233 -18.21 -11.41 0.67
N ARG A 234 -17.36 -11.29 1.69
CA ARG A 234 -17.73 -11.32 3.12
C ARG A 234 -18.73 -10.22 3.51
N PHE A 235 -18.68 -9.08 2.85
CA PHE A 235 -19.58 -7.95 3.10
C PHE A 235 -20.55 -7.68 1.94
N ALA A 236 -20.73 -8.66 1.05
CA ALA A 236 -21.65 -8.61 -0.09
C ALA A 236 -21.46 -7.38 -1.00
N LEU A 237 -20.21 -6.97 -1.21
CA LEU A 237 -19.84 -5.88 -2.10
C LEU A 237 -19.60 -6.41 -3.52
N PRO A 238 -19.91 -5.63 -4.57
CA PRO A 238 -19.56 -5.99 -5.94
C PRO A 238 -18.05 -6.18 -6.11
N ARG A 239 -17.63 -7.13 -6.95
CA ARG A 239 -16.22 -7.35 -7.28
C ARG A 239 -15.57 -6.08 -7.85
N GLY A 240 -14.44 -5.67 -7.27
CA GLY A 240 -13.72 -4.47 -7.68
C GLY A 240 -14.25 -3.19 -7.04
N THR A 241 -14.95 -3.30 -5.90
CA THR A 241 -15.29 -2.18 -5.01
C THR A 241 -14.03 -1.65 -4.32
N ILE A 242 -13.17 -2.55 -3.84
CA ILE A 242 -11.86 -2.18 -3.31
C ILE A 242 -10.96 -1.77 -4.48
N LYS A 243 -10.29 -0.61 -4.35
CA LYS A 243 -9.31 -0.16 -5.35
C LYS A 243 -7.91 -0.05 -4.80
N ALA A 244 -6.90 -0.43 -5.59
CA ALA A 244 -5.51 -0.42 -5.18
C ALA A 244 -4.60 0.29 -6.19
N THR A 245 -3.63 1.06 -5.70
CA THR A 245 -2.49 1.54 -6.47
C THR A 245 -1.23 0.82 -5.99
N VAL A 246 -0.44 0.24 -6.89
CA VAL A 246 0.74 -0.57 -6.52
C VAL A 246 2.02 0.22 -6.77
N LEU A 247 2.92 0.28 -5.79
CA LEU A 247 4.24 0.89 -5.99
C LEU A 247 5.17 -0.12 -6.68
N ILE A 248 5.66 0.22 -7.88
CA ILE A 248 6.69 -0.59 -8.56
C ILE A 248 8.05 -0.12 -8.07
N GLU A 249 8.32 -0.34 -6.80
CA GLU A 249 9.52 0.17 -6.11
C GLU A 249 10.52 -0.93 -5.79
N THR A 250 10.43 -2.06 -6.49
CA THR A 250 11.40 -3.15 -6.41
C THR A 250 11.90 -3.53 -7.80
N LEU A 251 13.18 -3.93 -7.89
CA LEU A 251 13.77 -4.38 -9.15
C LEU A 251 13.06 -5.62 -9.73
N PRO A 252 12.63 -6.62 -8.93
CA PRO A 252 11.85 -7.74 -9.47
C PRO A 252 10.52 -7.33 -10.10
N ALA A 253 9.81 -6.35 -9.53
CA ALA A 253 8.49 -5.94 -10.00
C ALA A 253 8.51 -5.19 -11.34
N VAL A 254 9.60 -4.51 -11.71
CA VAL A 254 9.64 -3.79 -13.01
C VAL A 254 9.54 -4.75 -14.21
N PHE A 255 9.93 -6.02 -14.04
CA PHE A 255 9.83 -7.04 -15.09
C PHE A 255 8.46 -7.75 -15.11
N GLN A 256 7.56 -7.41 -14.19
CA GLN A 256 6.28 -8.09 -13.98
C GLN A 256 5.09 -7.13 -13.91
N MET A 257 5.26 -5.87 -14.35
CA MET A 257 4.22 -4.83 -14.20
C MET A 257 2.89 -5.21 -14.87
N ASP A 258 2.96 -5.88 -16.02
CA ASP A 258 1.77 -6.23 -16.79
C ASP A 258 1.03 -7.41 -16.17
N GLU A 259 1.77 -8.40 -15.65
CA GLU A 259 1.24 -9.50 -14.88
C GLU A 259 0.66 -9.03 -13.53
N ILE A 260 1.30 -8.06 -12.85
CA ILE A 260 0.75 -7.42 -11.65
C ILE A 260 -0.59 -6.75 -11.96
N LEU A 261 -0.67 -5.98 -13.05
CA LEU A 261 -1.93 -5.36 -13.49
C LEU A 261 -2.97 -6.43 -13.83
N TYR A 262 -2.58 -7.52 -14.49
CA TYR A 262 -3.49 -8.58 -14.90
C TYR A 262 -4.08 -9.35 -13.71
N HIS A 263 -3.22 -9.76 -12.78
CA HIS A 263 -3.63 -10.56 -11.63
C HIS A 263 -4.34 -9.75 -10.54
N LEU A 264 -4.28 -8.42 -10.59
CA LEU A 264 -5.05 -7.51 -9.74
C LEU A 264 -6.10 -6.70 -10.52
N ARG A 265 -6.43 -7.09 -11.77
CA ARG A 265 -7.22 -6.27 -12.72
C ARG A 265 -8.59 -5.82 -12.24
N ASP A 266 -9.20 -6.55 -11.31
CA ASP A 266 -10.50 -6.19 -10.73
C ASP A 266 -10.39 -4.97 -9.78
N HIS A 267 -9.25 -4.85 -9.09
CA HIS A 267 -9.04 -3.90 -8.00
C HIS A 267 -7.99 -2.84 -8.34
N ILE A 268 -7.02 -3.10 -9.20
CA ILE A 268 -5.93 -2.17 -9.48
C ILE A 268 -6.41 -0.98 -10.33
N VAL A 269 -5.93 0.23 -9.99
CA VAL A 269 -6.21 1.47 -10.74
C VAL A 269 -4.96 2.18 -11.24
N GLY A 270 -3.77 1.76 -10.80
CA GLY A 270 -2.53 2.38 -11.24
C GLY A 270 -1.28 1.78 -10.62
N LEU A 271 -0.14 2.12 -11.22
CA LEU A 271 1.20 1.86 -10.71
C LEU A 271 1.91 3.17 -10.36
N ASN A 272 2.84 3.14 -9.41
CA ASN A 272 3.63 4.30 -9.02
C ASN A 272 5.14 4.11 -9.23
N CYS A 273 5.80 5.17 -9.71
CA CYS A 273 7.25 5.27 -9.79
C CYS A 273 7.90 5.68 -8.45
N GLY A 274 8.82 4.88 -7.92
CA GLY A 274 9.65 5.22 -6.75
C GLY A 274 11.12 5.42 -7.12
N ARG A 275 11.85 6.26 -6.35
CA ARG A 275 13.31 6.41 -6.49
C ARG A 275 14.06 5.61 -5.43
N TRP A 276 13.88 5.96 -4.15
CA TRP A 276 14.74 5.46 -3.07
C TRP A 276 14.57 3.96 -2.84
N ASP A 277 13.34 3.47 -2.69
CA ASP A 277 13.08 2.04 -2.56
C ASP A 277 13.51 1.25 -3.80
N TYR A 278 13.32 1.82 -4.99
CA TYR A 278 13.72 1.16 -6.23
C TYR A 278 15.23 0.95 -6.34
N ILE A 279 16.04 2.00 -6.09
CA ILE A 279 17.50 1.86 -6.11
C ILE A 279 18.02 1.05 -4.92
N PHE A 280 17.34 1.10 -3.76
CA PHE A 280 17.62 0.20 -2.64
C PHE A 280 17.39 -1.26 -3.05
N SER A 281 16.27 -1.56 -3.71
CA SER A 281 15.97 -2.88 -4.23
C SER A 281 16.96 -3.29 -5.31
N TYR A 282 17.41 -2.39 -6.17
CA TYR A 282 18.44 -2.69 -7.17
C TYR A 282 19.72 -3.19 -6.50
N ILE A 283 20.21 -2.47 -5.48
CA ILE A 283 21.40 -2.86 -4.71
C ILE A 283 21.19 -4.20 -4.00
N LYS A 284 20.04 -4.37 -3.33
CA LYS A 284 19.71 -5.62 -2.60
C LYS A 284 19.62 -6.83 -3.53
N THR A 285 18.99 -6.66 -4.68
CA THR A 285 18.78 -7.72 -5.66
C THR A 285 20.08 -8.11 -6.33
N LEU A 286 20.95 -7.15 -6.66
CA LEU A 286 22.21 -7.37 -7.37
C LEU A 286 23.44 -7.37 -6.44
N LYS A 287 23.25 -7.64 -5.15
CA LYS A 287 24.28 -7.48 -4.10
C LYS A 287 25.58 -8.29 -4.35
N ASN A 288 25.49 -9.41 -5.06
CA ASN A 288 26.63 -10.28 -5.35
C ASN A 288 27.21 -10.06 -6.77
N HIS A 289 26.70 -9.09 -7.52
CA HIS A 289 27.15 -8.78 -8.89
C HIS A 289 28.13 -7.60 -8.85
N GLY A 290 29.44 -7.90 -8.88
CA GLY A 290 30.51 -6.90 -8.72
C GLY A 290 30.52 -5.80 -9.80
N ASP A 291 29.90 -6.04 -10.95
CA ASP A 291 29.73 -5.08 -12.06
C ASP A 291 28.49 -4.18 -11.91
N ARG A 292 27.72 -4.29 -10.80
CA ARG A 292 26.44 -3.60 -10.58
C ARG A 292 26.46 -2.60 -9.43
N VAL A 293 27.64 -2.15 -9.01
CA VAL A 293 27.77 -1.12 -7.97
C VAL A 293 27.26 0.23 -8.48
N LEU A 294 26.32 0.84 -7.74
CA LEU A 294 25.84 2.19 -8.04
C LEU A 294 26.78 3.26 -7.47
N PRO A 295 26.91 4.43 -8.13
CA PRO A 295 27.60 5.58 -7.55
C PRO A 295 26.77 6.18 -6.40
N ASP A 296 27.25 7.30 -5.84
CA ASP A 296 26.55 8.06 -4.81
C ASP A 296 25.06 8.22 -5.13
N ARG A 297 24.22 7.78 -4.20
CA ARG A 297 22.76 7.72 -4.37
C ARG A 297 22.13 9.07 -4.74
N GLN A 298 22.74 10.17 -4.31
CA GLN A 298 22.36 11.55 -4.65
C GLN A 298 22.46 11.81 -6.16
N SER A 299 23.45 11.22 -6.83
CA SER A 299 23.69 11.32 -8.27
C SER A 299 22.83 10.37 -9.12
N VAL A 300 22.20 9.36 -8.50
CA VAL A 300 21.31 8.39 -9.16
C VAL A 300 19.91 8.98 -9.32
N THR A 301 19.79 10.03 -10.13
CA THR A 301 18.56 10.79 -10.41
C THR A 301 17.66 10.11 -11.45
N MET A 302 16.36 10.42 -11.46
CA MET A 302 15.38 9.77 -12.36
C MET A 302 15.67 9.90 -13.87
N ASN A 303 16.52 10.87 -14.26
CA ASN A 303 16.96 11.04 -15.65
C ASN A 303 18.09 10.08 -16.08
N LYS A 304 18.66 9.26 -15.17
CA LYS A 304 19.66 8.25 -15.55
C LYS A 304 19.03 7.18 -16.44
N PRO A 305 19.78 6.58 -17.40
CA PRO A 305 19.20 5.73 -18.44
C PRO A 305 18.28 4.61 -17.93
N PHE A 306 18.68 3.86 -16.91
CA PHE A 306 17.89 2.75 -16.37
C PHE A 306 16.61 3.23 -15.64
N LEU A 307 16.67 4.36 -14.93
CA LEU A 307 15.49 4.94 -14.27
C LEU A 307 14.53 5.58 -15.27
N SER A 308 15.05 6.23 -16.31
CA SER A 308 14.23 6.72 -17.42
C SER A 308 13.56 5.58 -18.19
N ALA A 309 14.26 4.46 -18.40
CA ALA A 309 13.68 3.26 -19.01
C ALA A 309 12.56 2.67 -18.14
N TYR A 310 12.79 2.56 -16.83
CA TYR A 310 11.77 2.16 -15.85
C TYR A 310 10.53 3.06 -15.91
N SER A 311 10.67 4.39 -15.86
CA SER A 311 9.53 5.30 -15.91
C SER A 311 8.76 5.19 -17.23
N ARG A 312 9.45 5.16 -18.37
CA ARG A 312 8.79 5.02 -19.69
C ARG A 312 8.09 3.68 -19.85
N LEU A 313 8.69 2.59 -19.36
CA LEU A 313 8.07 1.27 -19.38
C LEU A 313 6.82 1.25 -18.52
N LEU A 314 6.86 1.80 -17.30
CA LEU A 314 5.72 1.87 -16.40
C LEU A 314 4.57 2.66 -17.04
N ILE A 315 4.85 3.83 -17.62
CA ILE A 315 3.86 4.65 -18.32
C ILE A 315 3.23 3.87 -19.47
N LYS A 316 4.05 3.26 -20.33
CA LYS A 316 3.57 2.50 -21.48
C LYS A 316 2.68 1.33 -21.05
N THR A 317 3.10 0.58 -20.04
CA THR A 317 2.35 -0.57 -19.54
C THR A 317 1.02 -0.13 -18.90
N CYS A 318 1.02 0.88 -18.03
CA CYS A 318 -0.21 1.37 -17.39
C CYS A 318 -1.22 1.89 -18.41
N HIS A 319 -0.78 2.75 -19.33
CA HIS A 319 -1.69 3.34 -20.31
C HIS A 319 -2.23 2.31 -21.30
N ARG A 320 -1.45 1.27 -21.66
CA ARG A 320 -1.94 0.12 -22.44
C ARG A 320 -3.10 -0.59 -21.74
N ARG A 321 -3.10 -0.65 -20.41
CA ARG A 321 -4.14 -1.34 -19.61
C ARG A 321 -5.21 -0.42 -19.04
N GLY A 322 -5.22 0.86 -19.41
CA GLY A 322 -6.18 1.85 -18.91
C GLY A 322 -5.99 2.22 -17.44
N ALA A 323 -4.80 2.02 -16.88
CA ALA A 323 -4.44 2.32 -15.49
C ALA A 323 -3.62 3.62 -15.38
N PHE A 324 -3.59 4.23 -14.19
CA PHE A 324 -2.73 5.38 -13.90
C PHE A 324 -1.25 5.01 -13.86
N ALA A 325 -0.41 5.91 -14.38
CA ALA A 325 1.03 5.89 -14.19
C ALA A 325 1.45 7.08 -13.31
N MET A 326 1.66 6.84 -12.02
CA MET A 326 1.97 7.89 -11.06
C MET A 326 3.48 8.19 -11.04
N GLY A 327 3.83 9.48 -10.97
CA GLY A 327 5.20 9.95 -10.81
C GLY A 327 5.78 9.74 -9.41
N GLY A 328 7.02 10.20 -9.21
CA GLY A 328 7.72 10.09 -7.93
C GLY A 328 7.45 11.23 -6.94
N MET A 329 8.14 11.17 -5.79
CA MET A 329 8.01 12.10 -4.68
C MET A 329 8.87 13.36 -4.83
N ALA A 330 8.32 14.52 -4.46
CA ALA A 330 9.06 15.75 -4.16
C ALA A 330 8.96 16.07 -2.65
N ALA A 331 9.97 15.67 -1.88
CA ALA A 331 9.94 15.72 -0.40
C ALA A 331 10.52 17.02 0.20
N PHE A 332 10.46 18.14 -0.54
CA PHE A 332 10.96 19.42 -0.02
C PHE A 332 9.95 20.01 0.98
N ILE A 333 10.42 20.44 2.14
CA ILE A 333 9.64 21.22 3.10
C ILE A 333 9.90 22.70 2.80
N PRO A 334 8.92 23.48 2.29
CA PRO A 334 9.12 24.90 2.02
C PRO A 334 9.46 25.67 3.29
N SER A 335 10.47 26.56 3.25
CA SER A 335 10.68 27.52 4.33
C SER A 335 9.60 28.61 4.27
N LYS A 336 9.29 29.22 5.43
CA LYS A 336 8.39 30.39 5.50
C LYS A 336 8.97 31.65 4.83
N GLU A 337 10.22 31.61 4.39
CA GLU A 337 10.86 32.71 3.68
C GLU A 337 10.37 32.73 2.22
N ALA A 338 9.74 33.83 1.83
CA ALA A 338 9.20 34.03 0.49
C ALA A 338 10.35 34.05 -0.55
N GLY A 339 10.58 32.92 -1.23
CA GLY A 339 11.58 32.88 -2.32
C GLY A 339 11.86 31.53 -2.96
N ALA A 340 11.62 30.41 -2.29
CA ALA A 340 11.87 29.09 -2.86
C ALA A 340 10.74 28.67 -3.82
N LYS A 341 10.80 29.14 -5.07
CA LYS A 341 9.94 28.64 -6.16
C LYS A 341 10.09 27.12 -6.26
N CYS A 342 8.99 26.39 -6.02
CA CYS A 342 8.86 25.01 -6.47
C CYS A 342 9.09 24.97 -7.98
N ARG A 343 10.29 24.58 -8.41
CA ARG A 343 10.52 24.21 -9.80
C ARG A 343 9.97 22.80 -9.96
N GLY A 344 8.67 22.72 -10.26
CA GLY A 344 8.09 21.49 -10.80
C GLY A 344 8.85 21.14 -12.07
N ILE A 345 9.45 19.95 -12.08
CA ILE A 345 10.00 19.36 -13.30
C ILE A 345 8.79 18.71 -13.97
N GLY A 346 8.35 19.29 -15.09
CA GLY A 346 7.29 18.74 -15.93
C GLY A 346 7.72 17.51 -16.72
#